data_AF-A0A5Q0TTN4-F1
#
_entry.id   AF-A0A5Q0TTN4-F1
#
_cell.length_a   1.000
_cell.length_b   1.000
_cell.length_c   1.000
_cell.angle_alpha   90.00
_cell.angle_beta   90.00
_cell.angle_gamma   90.00
#
_symmetry.space_group_name_H-M   'P 1'
#
loop_
_entity.id
_entity.type
_entity.pdbx_description
1 polymer ?
#
loop_
_entity_poly.entity_id
_entity_poly.type
_entity_poly.pdbx_seq_one_letter_code
_entity_poly.pdbx_strand_id
1 'polypeptide(L)'
;MNMSELKDKYEKYWAISSIREEIAKKWLRLVLNLKEKDITVNGIGVLSTDRVDETWEGDPFKKFDFYIPRFKLYLDVTGTSLTKGQSKSRAHKMNMQGSVIAVLGVKVSVAEILESKGYKAVFMNIADSEGEVRFMPFTLLRTLEKHGKAVVSEEFAKGERTYVLTRWKDWMKPSQFKRWLSVYVK
;
A
#
# COMPACT_ATOMS: atom_id res chain seq x y z
N MET A 1 -6.63 -11.25 -24.22
CA MET A 1 -7.75 -10.61 -23.51
C MET A 1 -7.98 -9.27 -24.18
N ASN A 2 -9.18 -9.01 -24.68
CA ASN A 2 -9.47 -7.75 -25.37
C ASN A 2 -9.61 -6.60 -24.34
N MET A 3 -9.48 -5.34 -24.78
CA MET A 3 -9.48 -4.18 -23.90
C MET A 3 -10.79 -3.98 -23.12
N SER A 4 -11.93 -4.39 -23.68
CA SER A 4 -13.25 -4.42 -23.02
C SER A 4 -13.32 -5.46 -21.90
N GLU A 5 -12.77 -6.66 -22.12
CA GLU A 5 -12.73 -7.72 -21.10
C GLU A 5 -11.83 -7.36 -19.91
N LEU A 6 -10.73 -6.65 -20.18
CA LEU A 6 -9.89 -6.04 -19.15
C LEU A 6 -10.66 -4.98 -18.37
N LYS A 7 -11.47 -4.14 -19.04
CA LYS A 7 -12.25 -3.07 -18.42
C LYS A 7 -13.26 -3.61 -17.41
N ASP A 8 -14.12 -4.54 -17.82
CA ASP A 8 -15.17 -5.09 -16.95
C ASP A 8 -14.58 -5.91 -15.78
N LYS A 9 -13.44 -6.56 -16.03
CA LYS A 9 -12.72 -7.31 -14.99
C LYS A 9 -12.22 -6.40 -13.87
N TYR A 10 -11.74 -5.19 -14.17
CA TYR A 10 -11.09 -4.32 -13.18
C TYR A 10 -12.00 -3.28 -12.51
N GLU A 11 -13.18 -2.98 -13.07
CA GLU A 11 -14.14 -2.00 -12.51
C GLU A 11 -14.53 -2.32 -11.05
N LYS A 12 -14.88 -3.57 -10.75
CA LYS A 12 -15.20 -4.00 -9.38
C LYS A 12 -14.03 -3.82 -8.42
N TYR A 13 -12.79 -3.98 -8.90
CA TYR A 13 -11.60 -3.77 -8.09
C TYR A 13 -11.34 -2.28 -7.83
N TRP A 14 -11.75 -1.40 -8.75
CA TRP A 14 -11.65 0.05 -8.59
C TRP A 14 -12.59 0.56 -7.50
N ALA A 15 -13.85 0.13 -7.52
CA ALA A 15 -14.81 0.44 -6.46
C ALA A 15 -14.34 -0.06 -5.08
N ILE A 16 -13.76 -1.27 -5.02
CA ILE A 16 -13.17 -1.80 -3.78
C ILE A 16 -11.95 -0.97 -3.34
N SER A 17 -11.13 -0.46 -4.28
CA SER A 17 -10.00 0.42 -3.94
C SER A 17 -10.47 1.69 -3.25
N SER A 18 -11.47 2.37 -3.81
CA SER A 18 -12.06 3.58 -3.21
C SER A 18 -12.59 3.33 -1.80
N ILE A 19 -13.26 2.19 -1.56
CA ILE A 19 -13.73 1.80 -0.22
C ILE A 19 -12.55 1.62 0.75
N ARG A 20 -11.47 0.97 0.31
CA ARG A 20 -10.27 0.77 1.14
C ARG A 20 -9.58 2.08 1.45
N GLU A 21 -9.54 3.01 0.51
CA GLU A 21 -8.98 4.35 0.70
C GLU A 21 -9.80 5.15 1.72
N GLU A 22 -11.13 5.06 1.68
CA GLU A 22 -12.01 5.63 2.71
C GLU A 22 -11.77 5.02 4.10
N ILE A 23 -11.66 3.69 4.18
CA ILE A 23 -11.32 2.99 5.42
C ILE A 23 -9.95 3.44 5.92
N ALA A 24 -8.96 3.55 5.03
CA ALA A 24 -7.63 4.01 5.35
C ALA A 24 -7.63 5.43 5.93
N LYS A 25 -8.33 6.37 5.27
CA LYS A 25 -8.50 7.75 5.73
C LYS A 25 -9.12 7.81 7.12
N LYS A 26 -10.16 7.02 7.40
CA LYS A 26 -10.79 6.93 8.73
C LYS A 26 -9.82 6.39 9.78
N TRP A 27 -9.08 5.33 9.47
CA TRP A 27 -8.09 4.77 10.38
C TRP A 27 -6.95 5.75 10.67
N LEU A 28 -6.45 6.48 9.67
CA LEU A 28 -5.42 7.50 9.86
C LEU A 28 -5.89 8.60 10.81
N ARG A 29 -7.13 9.08 10.64
CA ARG A 29 -7.75 10.06 11.53
C ARG A 29 -7.81 9.56 12.98
N LEU A 30 -8.24 8.31 13.18
CA LEU A 30 -8.35 7.72 14.52
C LEU A 30 -6.98 7.47 15.17
N VAL A 31 -6.05 6.85 14.44
CA VAL A 31 -4.74 6.43 14.97
C VAL A 31 -3.87 7.64 15.29
N LEU A 32 -3.88 8.64 14.41
CA LEU A 32 -3.00 9.80 14.48
C LEU A 32 -3.70 11.05 15.06
N ASN A 33 -4.98 10.92 15.46
CA ASN A 33 -5.81 12.02 15.95
C ASN A 33 -5.83 13.22 14.98
N LEU A 34 -6.11 12.95 13.71
CA LEU A 34 -6.13 13.93 12.63
C LEU A 34 -7.55 14.38 12.29
N LYS A 35 -7.67 15.65 11.89
CA LYS A 35 -8.85 16.18 11.22
C LYS A 35 -8.78 15.83 9.73
N GLU A 36 -9.92 15.91 9.06
CA GLU A 36 -10.00 15.61 7.63
C GLU A 36 -9.08 16.49 6.78
N LYS A 37 -9.00 17.78 7.10
CA LYS A 37 -8.12 18.74 6.43
C LYS A 37 -6.62 18.46 6.60
N ASP A 38 -6.25 17.58 7.52
CA ASP A 38 -4.84 17.23 7.76
C ASP A 38 -4.36 16.14 6.78
N ILE A 39 -5.28 15.53 6.00
CA ILE A 39 -4.99 14.49 5.01
C ILE A 39 -5.33 15.04 3.62
N THR A 40 -4.30 15.25 2.81
CA THR A 40 -4.44 15.66 1.41
C THR A 40 -4.62 14.42 0.53
N VAL A 41 -5.70 14.38 -0.24
CA VAL A 41 -5.87 13.40 -1.33
C VAL A 41 -4.96 13.80 -2.48
N ASN A 42 -4.15 12.86 -2.96
CA ASN A 42 -2.96 13.20 -3.73
C ASN A 42 -2.77 12.36 -5.01
N GLY A 43 -3.24 11.12 -5.03
CA GLY A 43 -3.20 10.27 -6.22
C GLY A 43 -4.34 10.54 -7.20
N ILE A 44 -4.12 10.24 -8.50
CA ILE A 44 -5.20 10.17 -9.49
C ILE A 44 -6.20 9.08 -9.09
N GLY A 45 -7.49 9.38 -9.17
CA GLY A 45 -8.57 8.40 -8.96
C GLY A 45 -8.82 8.02 -7.50
N VAL A 46 -8.09 8.61 -6.56
CA VAL A 46 -8.23 8.31 -5.13
C VAL A 46 -9.55 8.84 -4.59
N LEU A 47 -10.25 8.02 -3.82
CA LEU A 47 -11.65 8.19 -3.36
C LEU A 47 -12.68 8.28 -4.50
N SER A 48 -12.27 8.06 -5.75
CA SER A 48 -13.18 8.05 -6.89
C SER A 48 -13.60 6.62 -7.22
N THR A 49 -14.88 6.41 -7.48
CA THR A 49 -15.37 5.17 -8.08
C THR A 49 -15.17 5.15 -9.60
N ASP A 50 -14.94 6.32 -10.20
CA ASP A 50 -14.70 6.45 -11.63
C ASP A 50 -13.27 6.04 -11.96
N ARG A 51 -13.13 5.14 -12.93
CA ARG A 51 -11.83 4.72 -13.43
C ARG A 51 -11.15 5.90 -14.12
N VAL A 52 -9.88 6.13 -13.77
CA VAL A 52 -9.04 7.12 -14.44
C VAL A 52 -7.93 6.41 -15.19
N ASP A 53 -7.90 6.57 -16.52
CA ASP A 53 -6.87 5.98 -17.39
C ASP A 53 -5.59 6.84 -17.47
N GLU A 54 -5.62 8.02 -16.89
CA GLU A 54 -4.46 8.91 -16.78
C GLU A 54 -3.43 8.34 -15.81
N THR A 55 -2.16 8.48 -16.16
CA THR A 55 -1.08 8.24 -15.21
C THR A 55 -0.28 9.52 -15.04
N TRP A 56 0.06 9.88 -13.79
CA TRP A 56 1.00 10.98 -13.52
C TRP A 56 2.40 10.60 -13.99
N GLU A 57 2.68 10.52 -15.29
CA GLU A 57 4.02 10.22 -15.77
C GLU A 57 5.02 11.24 -15.20
N GLY A 58 6.07 10.74 -14.56
CA GLY A 58 7.19 11.57 -14.09
C GLY A 58 7.05 12.29 -12.74
N ASP A 59 5.84 12.52 -12.18
CA ASP A 59 5.71 13.19 -10.88
C ASP A 59 5.60 12.20 -9.71
N PRO A 60 6.68 11.93 -8.94
CA PRO A 60 6.64 11.00 -7.81
C PRO A 60 5.74 11.49 -6.67
N PHE A 61 5.50 12.80 -6.57
CA PHE A 61 4.72 13.37 -5.47
C PHE A 61 3.23 13.15 -5.63
N LYS A 62 2.74 12.73 -6.81
CA LYS A 62 1.32 12.43 -7.06
C LYS A 62 1.04 10.93 -7.22
N LYS A 63 2.02 10.09 -6.90
CA LYS A 63 1.93 8.63 -7.06
C LYS A 63 1.41 7.91 -5.82
N PHE A 64 1.21 8.59 -4.70
CA PHE A 64 0.71 8.04 -3.45
C PHE A 64 -0.67 8.60 -3.16
N ASP A 65 -1.52 7.80 -2.52
CA ASP A 65 -2.94 8.11 -2.40
C ASP A 65 -3.19 9.30 -1.47
N PHE A 66 -2.46 9.35 -0.36
CA PHE A 66 -2.55 10.41 0.63
C PHE A 66 -1.21 11.07 0.92
N TYR A 67 -1.27 12.34 1.30
CA TYR A 67 -0.18 13.09 1.87
C TYR A 67 -0.61 13.73 3.20
N ILE A 68 0.22 13.63 4.23
CA ILE A 68 0.00 14.24 5.55
C ILE A 68 1.13 15.24 5.82
N PRO A 69 0.89 16.55 5.57
CA PRO A 69 1.94 17.57 5.61
C PRO A 69 2.68 17.66 6.95
N ARG A 70 1.94 17.52 8.06
CA ARG A 70 2.49 17.57 9.43
C ARG A 70 3.65 16.59 9.63
N PHE A 71 3.62 15.46 8.93
CA PHE A 71 4.62 14.39 9.07
C PHE A 71 5.52 14.26 7.84
N LYS A 72 5.37 15.14 6.83
CA LYS A 72 5.96 14.98 5.48
C LYS A 72 5.77 13.55 4.96
N LEU A 73 4.58 12.98 5.17
CA LEU A 73 4.31 11.56 5.01
C LEU A 73 3.40 11.30 3.80
N TYR A 74 3.87 10.48 2.88
CA TYR A 74 3.08 9.91 1.79
C TYR A 74 2.60 8.50 2.16
N LEU A 75 1.32 8.20 1.90
CA LEU A 75 0.74 6.89 2.13
C LEU A 75 0.11 6.31 0.86
N ASP A 76 0.41 5.04 0.60
CA ASP A 76 -0.15 4.25 -0.49
C ASP A 76 -1.03 3.14 0.10
N VAL A 77 -2.29 3.11 -0.30
CA VAL A 77 -3.28 2.14 0.13
C VAL A 77 -3.19 0.93 -0.77
N THR A 78 -2.83 -0.18 -0.16
CA THR A 78 -2.90 -1.52 -0.76
C THR A 78 -4.03 -2.29 -0.09
N GLY A 79 -4.48 -3.38 -0.71
CA GLY A 79 -5.52 -4.18 -0.11
C GLY A 79 -5.44 -5.66 -0.45
N THR A 80 -5.97 -6.48 0.44
CA THR A 80 -6.13 -7.92 0.23
C THR A 80 -7.52 -8.36 0.68
N SER A 81 -8.21 -9.07 -0.20
CA SER A 81 -9.49 -9.74 0.11
C SER A 81 -9.28 -11.21 0.47
N LEU A 82 -8.02 -11.66 0.58
CA LEU A 82 -7.71 -13.02 1.00
C LEU A 82 -7.64 -13.10 2.52
N THR A 83 -8.22 -14.16 3.09
CA THR A 83 -7.91 -14.55 4.48
C THR A 83 -6.43 -14.93 4.59
N LYS A 84 -5.90 -14.90 5.81
CA LYS A 84 -4.51 -15.34 6.07
C LYS A 84 -4.27 -16.78 5.60
N GLY A 85 -5.25 -17.66 5.73
CA GLY A 85 -5.18 -19.05 5.24
C GLY A 85 -5.05 -19.14 3.72
N GLN A 86 -5.88 -18.39 2.99
CA GLN A 86 -5.82 -18.30 1.53
C GLN A 86 -4.51 -17.67 1.04
N SER A 87 -4.07 -16.59 1.68
CA SER A 87 -2.79 -15.94 1.40
C SER A 87 -1.62 -16.90 1.61
N LYS A 88 -1.61 -17.68 2.70
CA LYS A 88 -0.59 -18.70 2.97
C LYS A 88 -0.56 -19.81 1.91
N SER A 89 -1.73 -20.28 1.48
CA SER A 89 -1.84 -21.30 0.42
C SER A 89 -1.25 -20.80 -0.91
N ARG A 90 -1.54 -19.53 -1.27
CA ARG A 90 -0.95 -18.90 -2.46
C ARG A 90 0.56 -18.69 -2.31
N ALA A 91 1.01 -18.25 -1.15
CA ALA A 91 2.43 -18.04 -0.86
C ALA A 91 3.26 -19.32 -0.93
N HIS A 92 2.71 -20.46 -0.51
CA HIS A 92 3.36 -21.76 -0.61
C HIS A 92 3.72 -22.13 -2.05
N LYS A 93 2.88 -21.77 -3.02
CA LYS A 93 3.17 -21.99 -4.46
C LYS A 93 4.36 -21.17 -4.96
N MET A 94 4.77 -20.14 -4.23
CA MET A 94 5.89 -19.25 -4.53
C MET A 94 7.08 -19.50 -3.56
N ASN A 95 7.13 -20.65 -2.90
CA ASN A 95 8.13 -21.01 -1.88
C ASN A 95 8.25 -20.01 -0.71
N MET A 96 7.21 -19.23 -0.44
CA MET A 96 7.16 -18.30 0.69
C MET A 96 6.41 -18.91 1.87
N GLN A 97 6.96 -18.74 3.08
CA GLN A 97 6.34 -19.23 4.30
C GLN A 97 5.40 -18.20 4.94
N GLY A 98 4.16 -18.61 5.19
CA GLY A 98 3.15 -17.81 5.90
C GLY A 98 2.31 -16.94 4.96
N SER A 99 1.40 -16.15 5.53
CA SER A 99 0.59 -15.20 4.78
C SER A 99 1.45 -14.02 4.32
N VAL A 100 1.23 -13.58 3.08
CA VAL A 100 1.99 -12.50 2.45
C VAL A 100 1.08 -11.32 2.09
N ILE A 101 1.68 -10.14 2.08
CA ILE A 101 1.10 -8.91 1.54
C ILE A 101 2.01 -8.47 0.39
N ALA A 102 1.39 -8.05 -0.71
CA ALA A 102 2.08 -7.61 -1.91
C ALA A 102 2.03 -6.08 -2.04
N VAL A 103 3.17 -5.47 -2.37
CA VAL A 103 3.28 -4.05 -2.71
C VAL A 103 3.73 -3.95 -4.15
N LEU A 104 3.12 -3.05 -4.94
CA LEU A 104 3.50 -2.87 -6.33
C LEU A 104 4.93 -2.31 -6.43
N GLY A 105 5.81 -2.96 -7.20
CA GLY A 105 7.23 -2.60 -7.28
C GLY A 105 7.48 -1.15 -7.70
N VAL A 106 6.67 -0.61 -8.63
CA VAL A 106 6.78 0.81 -9.01
C VAL A 106 6.51 1.77 -7.85
N LYS A 107 5.61 1.42 -6.91
CA LYS A 107 5.35 2.24 -5.72
C LYS A 107 6.52 2.17 -4.75
N VAL A 108 7.24 1.04 -4.69
CA VAL A 108 8.50 0.90 -3.94
C VAL A 108 9.60 1.79 -4.51
N SER A 109 9.78 1.81 -5.84
CA SER A 109 10.74 2.72 -6.50
C SER A 109 10.40 4.20 -6.26
N VAL A 110 9.12 4.56 -6.30
CA VAL A 110 8.69 5.93 -6.00
C VAL A 110 8.92 6.28 -4.52
N ALA A 111 8.67 5.35 -3.59
CA ALA A 111 8.93 5.56 -2.17
C ALA A 111 10.40 5.90 -1.90
N GLU A 112 11.32 5.24 -2.60
CA GLU A 112 12.75 5.54 -2.54
C GLU A 112 13.06 6.98 -2.96
N ILE A 113 12.49 7.44 -4.07
CA ILE A 113 12.65 8.82 -4.54
C ILE A 113 12.13 9.80 -3.49
N LEU A 114 10.95 9.55 -2.90
CA LEU A 114 10.37 10.42 -1.88
C LEU A 114 11.25 10.50 -0.62
N GLU A 115 11.74 9.36 -0.12
CA GLU A 115 12.61 9.32 1.07
C GLU A 115 13.98 9.95 0.82
N SER A 116 14.53 9.84 -0.40
CA SER A 116 15.77 10.55 -0.78
C SER A 116 15.63 12.08 -0.72
N LYS A 117 14.40 12.59 -0.87
CA LYS A 117 14.04 14.02 -0.77
C LYS A 117 13.63 14.44 0.65
N GLY A 118 13.80 13.58 1.64
CA GLY A 118 13.51 13.87 3.04
C GLY A 118 12.04 13.73 3.45
N TYR A 119 11.20 13.11 2.61
CA TYR A 119 9.84 12.73 2.97
C TYR A 119 9.80 11.33 3.59
N LYS A 120 8.66 10.96 4.16
CA LYS A 120 8.39 9.59 4.62
C LYS A 120 7.41 8.91 3.68
N ALA A 121 7.64 7.63 3.40
CA ALA A 121 6.76 6.82 2.56
C ALA A 121 6.31 5.57 3.31
N VAL A 122 5.00 5.32 3.32
CA VAL A 122 4.39 4.18 4.02
C VAL A 122 3.38 3.49 3.12
N PHE A 123 3.44 2.17 3.07
CA PHE A 123 2.37 1.36 2.49
C PHE A 123 1.39 0.98 3.61
N MET A 124 0.10 1.15 3.35
CA MET A 124 -0.98 0.85 4.27
C MET A 124 -1.82 -0.27 3.67
N ASN A 125 -1.90 -1.42 4.33
CA ASN A 125 -2.68 -2.54 3.86
C ASN A 125 -4.02 -2.61 4.59
N ILE A 126 -5.10 -2.65 3.81
CA ILE A 126 -6.45 -2.97 4.28
C ILE A 126 -6.72 -4.44 3.97
N ALA A 127 -6.87 -5.24 5.03
CA ALA A 127 -7.15 -6.67 4.92
C ALA A 127 -8.64 -6.92 5.18
N ASP A 128 -9.43 -6.85 4.11
CA ASP A 128 -10.89 -6.81 4.18
C ASP A 128 -11.46 -7.98 5.01
N SER A 129 -11.03 -9.21 4.71
CA SER A 129 -11.53 -10.43 5.35
C SER A 129 -11.03 -10.65 6.77
N GLU A 130 -9.98 -9.95 7.18
CA GLU A 130 -9.41 -10.07 8.53
C GLU A 130 -9.87 -8.90 9.42
N GLY A 131 -10.49 -7.86 8.87
CA GLY A 131 -10.82 -6.64 9.59
C GLY A 131 -9.58 -5.91 10.13
N GLU A 132 -8.42 -6.10 9.48
CA GLU A 132 -7.14 -5.59 9.96
C GLU A 132 -6.61 -4.47 9.07
N VAL A 133 -5.94 -3.52 9.72
CA VAL A 133 -5.08 -2.53 9.07
C VAL A 133 -3.64 -2.74 9.51
N ARG A 134 -2.73 -2.66 8.55
CA ARG A 134 -1.30 -2.87 8.74
C ARG A 134 -0.49 -1.81 7.99
N PHE A 135 0.69 -1.48 8.50
CA PHE A 135 1.56 -0.43 7.94
C PHE A 135 2.97 -0.96 7.69
N MET A 136 3.56 -0.57 6.56
CA MET A 136 4.93 -0.87 6.20
C MET A 136 5.63 0.42 5.81
N PRO A 137 6.39 1.05 6.73
CA PRO A 137 7.31 2.11 6.36
C PRO A 137 8.31 1.62 5.31
N PHE A 138 8.64 2.45 4.33
CA PHE A 138 9.62 2.11 3.30
C PHE A 138 10.97 1.70 3.89
N THR A 139 11.43 2.39 4.94
CA THR A 139 12.66 2.05 5.65
C THR A 139 12.65 0.65 6.28
N LEU A 140 11.49 0.20 6.79
CA LEU A 140 11.31 -1.17 7.26
C LEU A 140 11.33 -2.16 6.09
N LEU A 141 10.64 -1.84 4.98
CA LEU A 141 10.65 -2.68 3.77
C LEU A 141 12.09 -2.91 3.27
N ARG A 142 12.90 -1.86 3.16
CA ARG A 142 14.32 -1.95 2.77
C ARG A 142 15.14 -2.83 3.72
N THR A 143 14.86 -2.73 5.02
CA THR A 143 15.50 -3.60 6.01
C THR A 143 15.13 -5.07 5.78
N LEU A 144 13.86 -5.36 5.49
CA LEU A 144 13.40 -6.72 5.19
C LEU A 144 14.02 -7.25 3.89
N GLU A 145 14.12 -6.44 2.83
CA GLU A 145 14.79 -6.79 1.57
C GLU A 145 16.26 -7.15 1.81
N LYS A 146 17.00 -6.30 2.53
CA LYS A 146 18.42 -6.55 2.86
C LYS A 146 18.64 -7.87 3.61
N HIS A 147 17.66 -8.31 4.38
CA HIS A 147 17.71 -9.55 5.14
C HIS A 147 17.02 -10.74 4.45
N GLY A 148 16.67 -10.63 3.17
CA GLY A 148 16.02 -11.72 2.41
C GLY A 148 14.62 -12.09 2.92
N LYS A 149 13.94 -11.17 3.62
CA LYS A 149 12.58 -11.36 4.16
C LYS A 149 11.50 -10.72 3.29
N ALA A 150 11.89 -10.03 2.23
CA ALA A 150 11.02 -9.52 1.18
C ALA A 150 11.50 -10.08 -0.16
N VAL A 151 10.57 -10.49 -1.02
CA VAL A 151 10.86 -11.17 -2.29
C VAL A 151 10.24 -10.37 -3.43
N VAL A 152 11.04 -10.02 -4.43
CA VAL A 152 10.52 -9.45 -5.68
C VAL A 152 10.00 -10.60 -6.54
N SER A 153 8.76 -10.51 -6.99
CA SER A 153 8.10 -11.55 -7.77
C SER A 153 7.24 -10.95 -8.88
N GLU A 154 7.43 -11.46 -10.09
CA GLU A 154 6.52 -11.25 -11.23
C GLU A 154 5.43 -12.34 -11.28
N GLU A 155 5.64 -13.45 -10.59
CA GLU A 155 4.72 -14.58 -10.55
C GLU A 155 3.47 -14.31 -9.71
N PHE A 156 3.52 -13.30 -8.83
CA PHE A 156 2.36 -12.91 -8.05
C PHE A 156 1.18 -12.52 -8.96
N ALA A 157 1.46 -11.86 -10.09
CA ALA A 157 0.50 -11.55 -11.13
C ALA A 157 1.14 -11.75 -12.50
N LYS A 158 1.10 -13.00 -12.99
CA LYS A 158 1.75 -13.42 -14.24
C LYS A 158 1.29 -12.55 -15.42
N GLY A 159 2.24 -11.86 -16.06
CA GLY A 159 1.98 -10.94 -17.19
C GLY A 159 1.66 -9.51 -16.76
N GLU A 160 1.72 -9.19 -15.47
CA GLU A 160 1.58 -7.83 -14.93
C GLU A 160 2.93 -7.28 -14.41
N ARG A 161 2.89 -6.23 -13.59
CA ARG A 161 4.08 -5.57 -13.01
C ARG A 161 4.68 -6.38 -11.86
N THR A 162 5.97 -6.15 -11.58
CA THR A 162 6.66 -6.72 -10.41
C THR A 162 5.98 -6.33 -9.11
N TYR A 163 5.90 -7.26 -8.15
CA TYR A 163 5.48 -7.01 -6.78
C TYR A 163 6.59 -7.32 -5.80
N VAL A 164 6.66 -6.57 -4.69
CA VAL A 164 7.46 -6.91 -3.53
C VAL A 164 6.56 -7.60 -2.51
N LEU A 165 6.86 -8.87 -2.23
CA LEU A 165 6.12 -9.72 -1.32
C LEU A 165 6.79 -9.72 0.05
N THR A 166 6.01 -9.45 1.09
CA THR A 166 6.47 -9.46 2.49
C THR A 166 5.53 -10.30 3.33
N ARG A 167 6.03 -10.89 4.42
CA ARG A 167 5.14 -11.64 5.32
C ARG A 167 4.26 -10.67 6.10
N TRP A 168 2.99 -11.03 6.24
CA TRP A 168 1.98 -10.24 6.94
C TRP A 168 2.41 -9.84 8.36
N LYS A 169 3.06 -10.76 9.09
CA LYS A 169 3.52 -10.54 10.46
C LYS A 169 4.61 -9.48 10.60
N ASP A 170 5.31 -9.16 9.51
CA ASP A 170 6.38 -8.17 9.51
C ASP A 170 5.82 -6.74 9.36
N TRP A 171 4.52 -6.58 9.09
CA TRP A 171 3.86 -5.28 9.03
C TRP A 171 3.44 -4.78 10.42
N MET A 172 3.57 -3.47 10.63
CA MET A 172 3.20 -2.81 11.88
C MET A 172 1.69 -2.78 12.10
N LYS A 173 1.26 -3.06 13.33
CA LYS A 173 -0.07 -2.75 13.82
C LYS A 173 -0.25 -1.23 14.01
N PRO A 174 -1.49 -0.71 14.07
CA PRO A 174 -1.74 0.72 14.24
C PRO A 174 -1.00 1.39 15.41
N SER A 175 -0.91 0.72 16.57
CA SER A 175 -0.18 1.26 17.73
C SER A 175 1.33 1.36 17.49
N GLN A 176 1.92 0.37 16.81
CA GLN A 176 3.33 0.38 16.44
C GLN A 176 3.62 1.48 15.42
N PHE A 177 2.73 1.65 14.44
CA PHE A 177 2.83 2.72 13.45
C PHE A 177 2.77 4.12 14.09
N LYS A 178 1.82 4.34 15.00
CA LYS A 178 1.72 5.59 15.78
C LYS A 178 3.01 5.89 16.54
N ARG A 179 3.58 4.89 17.21
CA ARG A 179 4.84 5.02 17.95
C ARG A 179 6.02 5.26 17.02
N TRP A 180 6.07 4.59 15.87
CA TRP A 180 7.10 4.83 14.86
C TRP A 180 7.05 6.28 14.37
N LEU A 181 5.85 6.79 14.03
CA LEU A 181 5.69 8.19 13.61
C LEU A 181 6.11 9.18 14.70
N SER A 182 5.77 8.95 15.97
CA SER A 182 6.12 9.89 17.04
C SER A 182 7.62 10.12 17.21
N VAL A 183 8.46 9.18 16.78
CA VAL A 183 9.93 9.36 16.81
C VAL A 183 10.40 10.42 15.79
N TYR A 184 9.65 10.60 14.70
CA TYR A 184 9.99 11.52 13.61
C TYR A 184 9.30 12.89 13.72
N VAL A 185 8.45 13.07 14.74
CA VAL A 185 7.74 14.31 15.02
C VAL A 185 8.41 14.94 16.22
N LYS A 186 9.20 15.98 15.97
CA LYS A 186 9.70 16.87 17.03
C LYS A 186 8.58 17.77 17.54
#